data_AF-X1M404-F1
#
_entry.id   AF-X1M404-F1
#
_cell.length_a   1.000
_cell.length_b   1.000
_cell.length_c   1.000
_cell.angle_alpha   90.00
_cell.angle_beta   90.00
_cell.angle_gamma   90.00
#
_symmetry.space_group_name_H-M   'P 1'
#
loop_
_entity.id
_entity.type
_entity.pdbx_description
1 polymer ?
#
loop_
_entity_poly.entity_id
_entity_poly.type
_entity_poly.pdbx_seq_one_letter_code
_entity_poly.pdbx_strand_id
1 'polypeptide(L)'
;MINRVVVTGVGLVTPVGIGKEEFWQSLINGRSGIGKISYFDTSGYPAKIAAEVKDFDYGNYISTKEANRMDKSTQFSVVATMLAIEDSKLKLTEEDPYSIGVIIGSGIGGIGT
;
A
#
# COMPACT_ATOMS: atom_id res chain seq x y z
N MET A 1 12.60 -30.14 10.65
CA MET A 1 13.62 -29.29 9.98
C MET A 1 13.01 -27.91 9.83
N ILE A 2 13.76 -26.84 10.08
CA ILE A 2 13.25 -25.46 9.91
C ILE A 2 13.59 -25.02 8.48
N ASN A 3 12.56 -24.64 7.72
CA ASN A 3 12.77 -24.10 6.37
C ASN A 3 13.34 -22.68 6.47
N ARG A 4 14.29 -22.34 5.58
CA ARG A 4 14.76 -20.97 5.43
C ARG A 4 13.70 -20.14 4.73
N VAL A 5 13.48 -18.92 5.22
CA VAL A 5 12.56 -17.94 4.64
C VAL A 5 13.37 -16.76 4.12
N VAL A 6 13.03 -16.28 2.93
CA VAL A 6 13.67 -15.14 2.26
C VAL A 6 12.61 -14.17 1.75
N VAL A 7 13.00 -12.90 1.57
CA VAL A 7 12.15 -11.88 0.95
C VAL A 7 12.51 -11.83 -0.54
N THR A 8 11.53 -12.06 -1.40
CA THR A 8 11.73 -12.10 -2.87
C THR A 8 11.16 -10.89 -3.58
N GLY A 9 10.22 -10.16 -2.98
CA GLY A 9 9.66 -8.93 -3.54
C GLY A 9 9.09 -8.02 -2.46
N VAL A 10 9.06 -6.72 -2.77
CA VAL A 10 8.49 -5.68 -1.90
C VAL A 10 7.58 -4.75 -2.69
N GLY A 11 6.48 -4.33 -2.07
CA GLY A 11 5.53 -3.40 -2.64
C GLY A 11 5.04 -2.45 -1.57
N LEU A 12 4.98 -1.16 -1.91
CA LEU A 12 4.72 -0.09 -0.96
C LEU A 12 3.76 0.95 -1.54
N VAL A 13 2.85 1.42 -0.70
CA VAL A 13 1.98 2.58 -0.98
C VAL A 13 2.17 3.53 0.20
N THR A 14 2.91 4.62 -0.01
CA THR A 14 3.33 5.50 1.09
C THR A 14 3.22 6.98 0.73
N PRO A 15 3.21 7.88 1.72
CA PRO A 15 3.22 9.34 1.51
C PRO A 15 4.46 9.89 0.79
N VAL A 16 5.53 9.09 0.69
CA VAL A 16 6.79 9.47 0.04
C VAL A 16 7.05 8.67 -1.22
N GLY A 17 6.08 7.90 -1.71
CA GLY A 17 6.23 7.13 -2.94
C GLY A 17 5.37 5.88 -2.96
N ILE A 18 4.90 5.56 -4.16
CA ILE A 18 4.22 4.30 -4.48
C ILE A 18 5.19 3.47 -5.31
N GLY A 19 5.36 2.21 -4.94
CA GLY A 19 6.36 1.31 -5.51
C GLY A 19 7.74 1.45 -4.88
N LYS A 20 8.57 0.42 -5.11
CA LYS A 20 9.88 0.25 -4.50
C LYS A 20 10.85 1.40 -4.83
N GLU A 21 10.95 1.79 -6.10
CA GLU A 21 11.95 2.75 -6.56
C GLU A 21 11.68 4.15 -6.00
N GLU A 22 10.46 4.67 -6.18
CA GLU A 22 10.12 6.03 -5.73
C GLU A 22 10.22 6.16 -4.20
N PHE A 23 9.74 5.14 -3.47
CA PHE A 23 9.90 5.08 -2.02
C PHE A 23 11.38 5.12 -1.61
N TRP A 24 12.21 4.27 -2.22
CA TRP A 24 13.64 4.20 -1.88
C TRP A 24 14.36 5.51 -2.18
N GLN A 25 14.13 6.08 -3.37
CA GLN A 25 14.70 7.37 -3.76
C GLN A 25 14.28 8.49 -2.80
N SER A 26 13.02 8.50 -2.34
CA SER A 26 12.58 9.48 -1.36
C SER A 26 13.29 9.36 -0.03
N LEU A 27 13.47 8.14 0.47
CA LEU A 27 14.16 7.90 1.73
C LEU A 27 15.62 8.36 1.68
N ILE A 28 16.38 7.96 0.66
CA ILE A 28 17.81 8.28 0.58
C ILE A 28 18.07 9.77 0.34
N ASN A 29 17.09 10.49 -0.24
CA ASN A 29 17.16 11.94 -0.45
C ASN A 29 16.50 12.75 0.68
N GLY A 30 16.00 12.11 1.75
CA GLY A 30 15.36 12.81 2.87
C GLY A 30 14.08 13.56 2.50
N ARG A 31 13.33 13.09 1.51
CA ARG A 31 12.07 13.74 1.08
C ARG A 31 10.99 13.51 2.14
N SER A 32 10.35 14.60 2.58
CA SER A 32 9.25 14.55 3.53
C SER A 32 7.90 14.39 2.81
N GLY A 33 7.08 13.45 3.27
CA GLY A 33 5.69 13.27 2.82
C GLY A 33 4.67 14.09 3.60
N ILE A 34 5.11 14.87 4.59
CA ILE A 34 4.22 15.65 5.46
C ILE A 34 3.71 16.88 4.71
N GLY A 35 2.39 17.09 4.78
CA GLY A 35 1.72 18.26 4.23
C GLY A 35 0.50 18.67 5.05
N LYS A 36 -0.18 19.72 4.61
CA LYS A 36 -1.52 20.06 5.13
C LYS A 36 -2.48 18.93 4.79
N ILE A 37 -3.32 18.56 5.75
CA ILE A 37 -4.40 17.59 5.53
C ILE A 37 -5.34 18.15 4.44
N SER A 38 -5.64 17.33 3.44
CA SER A 38 -6.54 17.66 2.33
C SER A 38 -7.77 16.77 2.29
N TYR A 39 -7.78 15.63 2.99
CA TYR A 39 -8.92 14.69 2.94
C TYR A 39 -10.20 15.21 3.63
N PHE A 40 -10.10 16.15 4.56
CA PHE A 40 -11.25 16.72 5.26
C PHE A 40 -10.96 18.14 5.79
N ASP A 41 -12.01 18.89 6.13
CA ASP A 41 -11.84 20.20 6.78
C ASP A 41 -11.28 20.04 8.19
N THR A 42 -10.08 20.58 8.40
CA THR A 42 -9.41 20.51 9.67
C THR A 42 -9.73 21.68 10.60
N SER A 43 -10.55 22.67 10.22
CA SER A 43 -10.78 23.93 10.98
C SER A 43 -10.99 23.74 12.49
N GLY A 44 -11.76 22.74 12.91
CA GLY A 44 -12.03 22.40 14.32
C GLY A 44 -10.97 21.54 15.06
N TYR A 45 -9.90 21.11 14.40
CA TYR A 45 -8.91 20.18 14.97
C TYR A 45 -7.60 20.86 15.38
N PRO A 46 -6.93 20.44 16.47
CA PRO A 46 -5.62 21.01 16.82
C PRO A 46 -4.52 20.59 15.85
N ALA A 47 -4.57 19.35 15.31
CA ALA A 47 -3.65 18.86 14.29
C ALA A 47 -4.15 19.22 12.88
N LYS A 48 -3.26 19.77 12.04
CA LYS A 48 -3.59 20.26 10.68
C LYS A 48 -2.71 19.65 9.57
N ILE A 49 -1.78 18.79 9.95
CA ILE A 49 -0.80 18.19 9.04
C ILE A 49 -0.83 16.67 9.17
N ALA A 50 -0.58 15.98 8.05
CA ALA A 50 -0.50 14.53 7.98
C ALA A 50 0.45 14.10 6.85
N ALA A 51 0.79 12.82 6.84
CA ALA A 51 1.44 12.15 5.72
C ALA A 51 0.37 11.46 4.87
N GLU A 52 -0.23 12.18 3.94
CA GLU A 52 -1.25 11.63 3.03
C GLU A 52 -0.57 10.91 1.85
N VAL A 53 -1.11 9.78 1.42
CA VAL A 53 -0.67 9.14 0.16
C VAL A 53 -1.20 9.99 -0.99
N LYS A 54 -0.28 10.58 -1.75
CA LYS A 54 -0.60 11.44 -2.90
C LYS A 54 -0.68 10.61 -4.17
N ASP A 55 -1.50 11.09 -5.12
CA ASP A 55 -1.60 10.53 -6.48
C ASP A 55 -1.88 9.01 -6.50
N PHE A 56 -2.59 8.51 -5.49
CA PHE A 56 -2.95 7.10 -5.40
C PHE A 56 -4.03 6.77 -6.44
N ASP A 57 -3.65 5.93 -7.39
CA ASP A 57 -4.54 5.32 -8.38
C ASP A 57 -4.56 3.80 -8.23
N TYR A 58 -5.75 3.23 -8.09
CA TYR A 58 -5.98 1.79 -8.01
C TYR A 58 -6.25 1.16 -9.39
N GLY A 59 -6.42 1.96 -10.46
CA GLY A 59 -7.03 1.54 -11.72
C GLY A 59 -6.35 0.40 -12.45
N ASN A 60 -5.04 0.20 -12.27
CA ASN A 60 -4.30 -0.91 -12.88
C ASN A 60 -4.46 -2.24 -12.12
N TYR A 61 -4.96 -2.21 -10.89
CA TYR A 61 -4.94 -3.34 -9.97
C TYR A 61 -6.32 -3.73 -9.45
N ILE A 62 -7.26 -2.79 -9.37
CA ILE A 62 -8.58 -2.99 -8.79
C ILE A 62 -9.60 -2.37 -9.74
N SER A 63 -10.64 -3.13 -10.09
CA SER A 63 -11.75 -2.54 -10.86
C SER A 63 -12.48 -1.49 -10.03
N THR A 64 -13.05 -0.47 -10.66
CA THR A 64 -13.84 0.57 -9.95
C THR A 64 -14.96 -0.03 -9.10
N LYS A 65 -15.57 -1.13 -9.57
CA LYS A 65 -16.64 -1.83 -8.84
C LYS A 65 -16.14 -2.46 -7.54
N GLU A 66 -14.95 -3.04 -7.54
CA GLU A 66 -14.32 -3.63 -6.37
C GLU A 66 -13.78 -2.55 -5.43
N ALA A 67 -13.13 -1.52 -5.98
CA ALA A 67 -12.58 -0.40 -5.20
C ALA A 67 -13.66 0.30 -4.38
N ASN A 68 -14.86 0.50 -4.94
CA ASN A 68 -16.00 1.09 -4.24
C ASN A 68 -16.54 0.25 -3.08
N ARG A 69 -16.12 -1.02 -2.96
CA ARG A 69 -16.50 -1.93 -1.86
C ARG A 69 -15.36 -2.12 -0.85
N MET A 70 -14.23 -1.45 -1.06
CA MET A 70 -13.05 -1.53 -0.23
C MET A 70 -12.85 -0.21 0.49
N ASP A 71 -12.58 -0.28 1.80
CA ASP A 71 -12.05 0.88 2.50
C ASP A 71 -10.66 1.24 1.96
N LYS A 72 -10.21 2.48 2.21
CA LYS A 72 -8.95 2.99 1.66
C LYS A 72 -7.73 2.15 2.08
N SER A 73 -7.73 1.63 3.31
CA SER A 73 -6.62 0.79 3.81
C SER A 73 -6.59 -0.57 3.11
N THR A 74 -7.75 -1.13 2.77
CA THR A 74 -7.83 -2.34 1.93
C THR A 74 -7.34 -2.06 0.52
N GLN A 75 -7.72 -0.94 -0.11
CA GLN A 75 -7.21 -0.57 -1.43
C GLN A 75 -5.68 -0.47 -1.44
N PHE A 76 -5.09 0.20 -0.43
CA PHE A 76 -3.63 0.30 -0.29
C PHE A 76 -2.99 -1.07 -0.13
N SER A 77 -3.57 -1.95 0.70
CA SER A 77 -3.05 -3.29 0.96
C SER A 77 -3.05 -4.15 -0.30
N VAL A 78 -4.11 -4.11 -1.10
CA VAL A 78 -4.21 -4.82 -2.38
C VAL A 78 -3.17 -4.31 -3.36
N VAL A 79 -3.09 -3.00 -3.60
CA VAL A 79 -2.12 -2.42 -4.54
C VAL A 79 -0.68 -2.71 -4.10
N ALA A 80 -0.36 -2.55 -2.81
CA ALA A 80 0.97 -2.88 -2.28
C ALA A 80 1.31 -4.38 -2.46
N THR A 81 0.34 -5.27 -2.27
CA THR A 81 0.53 -6.71 -2.48
C THR A 81 0.79 -7.02 -3.95
N MET A 82 0.06 -6.40 -4.88
CA MET A 82 0.28 -6.58 -6.32
C MET A 82 1.67 -6.10 -6.74
N LEU A 83 2.12 -4.94 -6.25
CA LEU A 83 3.47 -4.44 -6.48
C LEU A 83 4.55 -5.40 -5.94
N ALA A 84 4.31 -6.03 -4.79
CA ALA A 84 5.24 -7.01 -4.22
C ALA A 84 5.32 -8.29 -5.05
N ILE A 85 4.18 -8.76 -5.57
CA ILE A 85 4.11 -9.92 -6.48
C ILE A 85 4.86 -9.60 -7.76
N GLU A 86 4.64 -8.43 -8.36
CA GLU A 86 5.35 -7.97 -9.57
C GLU A 86 6.87 -7.91 -9.35
N ASP A 87 7.32 -7.32 -8.23
CA ASP A 87 8.74 -7.23 -7.87
C ASP A 87 9.38 -8.62 -7.69
N SER A 88 8.64 -9.55 -7.08
CA SER A 88 9.10 -10.93 -6.88
C SER A 88 9.19 -11.74 -8.17
N LYS A 89 8.53 -11.27 -9.24
CA LYS A 89 8.33 -12.02 -10.50
C LYS A 89 7.63 -13.37 -10.30
N LEU A 90 6.95 -13.57 -9.17
CA LEU A 90 6.16 -14.75 -8.91
C LEU A 90 4.97 -14.78 -9.86
N LYS A 91 4.83 -15.85 -10.63
CA LYS A 91 3.70 -16.06 -11.52
C LYS A 91 2.68 -16.93 -10.82
N LEU A 92 1.69 -16.31 -10.18
CA LEU A 92 0.65 -17.03 -9.41
C LEU A 92 -0.07 -18.13 -10.20
N THR A 93 -0.17 -18.00 -11.53
CA THR A 93 -0.78 -19.00 -12.42
C THR A 93 0.02 -20.29 -12.57
N GLU A 94 1.30 -20.27 -12.21
CA GLU A 94 2.21 -21.42 -12.30
C GLU A 94 2.41 -22.12 -10.94
N GLU A 95 1.81 -21.60 -9.87
CA GLU A 95 1.98 -22.08 -8.49
C GLU A 95 0.75 -22.86 -7.99
N ASP A 96 0.95 -23.74 -7.00
CA ASP A 96 -0.17 -24.36 -6.28
C ASP A 96 -0.83 -23.31 -5.37
N PRO A 97 -2.11 -22.93 -5.58
CA PRO A 97 -2.77 -21.93 -4.75
C PRO A 97 -2.88 -22.32 -3.28
N TYR A 98 -2.82 -23.62 -2.94
CA TYR A 98 -2.83 -24.08 -1.55
C TYR A 98 -1.47 -23.95 -0.85
N SER A 99 -0.42 -23.61 -1.62
CA SER A 99 0.92 -23.32 -1.10
C SER A 99 1.17 -21.82 -0.87
N ILE A 100 0.24 -20.96 -1.29
CA ILE A 100 0.34 -19.50 -1.19
C ILE A 100 -0.62 -18.99 -0.11
N GLY A 101 -0.07 -18.34 0.92
CA GLY A 101 -0.84 -17.72 1.98
C GLY A 101 -0.78 -16.19 1.92
N VAL A 102 -1.80 -15.55 2.50
CA VAL A 102 -1.85 -14.10 2.70
C VAL A 102 -2.04 -13.82 4.18
N ILE A 103 -1.17 -12.99 4.75
CA ILE A 103 -1.28 -12.51 6.13
C ILE A 103 -1.12 -10.98 6.08
N ILE A 104 -2.23 -10.27 6.28
CA ILE A 104 -2.28 -8.80 6.26
C ILE A 104 -2.97 -8.34 7.54
N GLY A 105 -2.43 -7.31 8.18
CA GLY A 105 -3.00 -6.69 9.37
C GLY A 105 -3.27 -5.20 9.15
N SER A 106 -4.36 -4.70 9.74
CA SER A 106 -4.66 -3.28 9.87
C SER A 106 -5.03 -2.99 11.33
N GLY A 107 -4.45 -1.95 11.91
CA GLY A 107 -4.68 -1.63 13.32
C GLY A 107 -6.09 -1.10 13.59
N ILE A 108 -6.63 -0.30 12.67
CA ILE A 108 -7.90 0.41 12.83
C ILE A 108 -8.89 0.06 11.70
N GLY A 109 -8.42 -0.38 10.54
CA GLY A 109 -9.27 -0.66 9.38
C GLY A 109 -9.98 0.58 8.83
N GLY A 110 -11.18 0.39 8.30
CA GLY A 110 -11.99 1.41 7.64
C GLY A 110 -12.72 2.38 8.59
N ILE A 111 -11.98 3.10 9.44
CA ILE A 111 -12.55 4.05 10.43
C ILE A 111 -13.29 5.26 9.83
N GLY A 112 -13.24 5.45 8.52
CA GLY A 112 -13.86 6.59 7.83
C GLY A 112 -14.51 6.23 6.51
N THR A 113 -14.94 4.98 6.35
CA THR A 113 -15.50 4.43 5.10
C THR A 113 -16.93 3.98 5.25
#